data_AF-A0A0K8PZB1-F1
#
_entry.id   AF-A0A0K8PZB1-F1
#
_cell.length_a   1.000
_cell.length_b   1.000
_cell.length_c   1.000
_cell.angle_alpha   90.00
_cell.angle_beta   90.00
_cell.angle_gamma   90.00
#
_symmetry.space_group_name_H-M   'P 1'
#
loop_
_entity.id
_entity.type
_entity.pdbx_description
1 polymer ?
#
loop_
_entity_poly.entity_id
_entity_poly.type
_entity_poly.pdbx_seq_one_letter_code
_entity_poly.pdbx_strand_id
1 'polypeptide(L)'
;MKPFTAERVRAFHRWETGRTPENPVWRAFLDSTATARRSKVVAMRRPRAQHLRACTVPALVLLAEHSRVHDVPRTAAAARRLLPEASVVTLPDASHHSIPTERPAELDRLLAEFLA
;
A
#
# COMPACT_ATOMS: atom_id res chain seq x y z
N MET A 1 18.62 15.83 -12.72
CA MET A 1 17.97 14.63 -12.13
C MET A 1 18.04 13.50 -13.15
N LYS A 2 18.56 12.31 -12.83
CA LYS A 2 18.62 11.20 -13.81
C LYS A 2 17.20 10.85 -14.29
N PRO A 3 16.97 10.60 -15.59
CA PRO A 3 15.66 10.21 -16.08
C PRO A 3 15.23 8.89 -15.44
N PHE A 4 13.95 8.80 -15.07
CA PHE A 4 13.35 7.57 -14.57
C PHE A 4 13.08 6.68 -15.78
N THR A 5 13.75 5.53 -15.90
CA THR A 5 13.56 4.59 -17.01
C THR A 5 12.61 3.47 -16.61
N ALA A 6 11.97 2.81 -17.58
CA ALA A 6 11.12 1.64 -17.32
C ALA A 6 11.90 0.53 -16.58
N GLU A 7 13.18 0.34 -16.94
CA GLU A 7 14.06 -0.57 -16.23
C GLU A 7 14.23 -0.21 -14.75
N ARG A 8 14.43 1.07 -14.42
CA ARG A 8 14.51 1.53 -13.03
C ARG A 8 13.20 1.34 -12.27
N VAL A 9 12.05 1.54 -12.91
CA VAL A 9 10.74 1.26 -12.31
C VAL A 9 10.63 -0.23 -11.98
N ARG A 10 10.92 -1.12 -12.95
CA ARG A 10 10.87 -2.57 -12.72
C ARG A 10 11.88 -3.03 -11.68
N ALA A 11 13.08 -2.43 -11.63
CA ALA A 11 14.07 -2.71 -10.61
C ALA A 11 13.59 -2.30 -9.22
N PHE A 12 12.94 -1.14 -9.08
CA PHE A 12 12.34 -0.71 -7.83
C PHE A 12 11.19 -1.62 -7.40
N HIS A 13 10.31 -2.01 -8.32
CA HIS A 13 9.27 -2.99 -8.05
C HIS A 13 9.86 -4.32 -7.56
N ARG A 14 10.84 -4.89 -8.27
CA ARG A 14 11.51 -6.14 -7.85
C ARG A 14 12.19 -6.01 -6.50
N TRP A 15 12.82 -4.86 -6.21
CA TRP A 15 13.37 -4.60 -4.90
C TRP A 15 12.27 -4.64 -3.84
N GLU A 16 11.12 -4.02 -4.07
CA GLU A 16 10.05 -3.98 -3.07
C GLU A 16 9.36 -5.34 -2.89
N THR A 17 8.96 -5.98 -3.98
CA THR A 17 8.17 -7.20 -3.98
C THR A 17 9.00 -8.49 -3.91
N GLY A 18 10.33 -8.41 -4.10
CA GLY A 18 11.20 -9.57 -4.22
C GLY A 18 11.06 -10.35 -5.54
N ARG A 19 10.15 -9.94 -6.45
CA ARG A 19 9.81 -10.70 -7.65
C ARG A 19 9.48 -9.82 -8.86
N THR A 20 9.60 -10.42 -10.04
CA THR A 20 9.25 -9.74 -11.30
C THR A 20 7.73 -9.75 -11.47
N PRO A 21 7.09 -8.64 -11.88
CA PRO A 21 5.66 -8.63 -12.16
C PRO A 21 5.33 -9.58 -13.32
N GLU A 22 4.55 -10.62 -13.04
CA GLU A 22 4.14 -11.65 -14.01
C GLU A 22 2.99 -11.17 -14.91
N ASN A 23 2.04 -10.41 -14.33
CA ASN A 23 0.91 -9.89 -15.07
C ASN A 23 1.39 -8.87 -16.14
N PRO A 24 1.11 -9.10 -17.44
CA PRO A 24 1.61 -8.25 -18.52
C PRO A 24 0.99 -6.85 -18.51
N VAL A 25 -0.27 -6.72 -18.10
CA VAL A 25 -0.95 -5.42 -17.95
C VAL A 25 -0.32 -4.63 -16.80
N TRP A 26 -0.03 -5.29 -15.68
CA TRP A 26 0.66 -4.65 -14.56
C TRP A 26 2.07 -4.20 -14.94
N ARG A 27 2.81 -5.02 -15.70
CA ARG A 27 4.12 -4.65 -16.20
C ARG A 27 4.05 -3.44 -17.14
N ALA A 28 3.10 -3.42 -18.08
CA ALA A 28 2.90 -2.29 -18.98
C ALA A 28 2.54 -1.00 -18.21
N PHE A 29 1.69 -1.12 -17.19
CA PHE A 29 1.38 -0.02 -16.28
C PHE A 29 2.64 0.52 -15.59
N LEU A 30 3.44 -0.35 -14.95
CA LEU A 30 4.69 0.03 -14.29
C LEU A 30 5.62 0.75 -15.27
N ASP A 31 5.83 0.19 -16.47
CA ASP A 31 6.70 0.78 -17.48
C ASP A 31 6.25 2.18 -17.90
N SER A 32 4.93 2.40 -18.03
CA SER A 32 4.37 3.72 -18.37
C SER A 32 4.67 4.80 -17.32
N THR A 33 4.89 4.41 -16.05
CA THR A 33 5.20 5.38 -14.98
C THR A 33 6.58 6.03 -15.13
N ALA A 34 7.46 5.46 -15.96
CA ALA A 34 8.77 6.03 -16.25
C ALA A 34 8.68 7.41 -16.94
N THR A 35 7.67 7.59 -17.80
CA THR A 35 7.46 8.81 -18.60
C THR A 35 6.19 9.56 -18.21
N ALA A 36 5.42 9.04 -17.26
CA ALA A 36 4.19 9.68 -16.79
C ALA A 36 4.47 11.10 -16.25
N ARG A 37 3.57 12.03 -16.59
CA ARG A 37 3.59 13.39 -16.04
C ARG A 37 3.45 13.32 -14.52
N ARG A 38 4.47 13.77 -13.79
CA ARG A 38 4.44 13.80 -12.33
C ARG A 38 3.65 15.01 -11.84
N SER A 39 2.68 14.77 -10.97
CA SER A 39 2.04 15.81 -10.18
C SER A 39 2.91 16.16 -8.97
N LYS A 40 2.81 17.41 -8.49
CA LYS A 40 3.45 17.82 -7.23
C LYS A 40 2.89 16.97 -6.10
N VAL A 41 3.76 16.28 -5.36
CA VAL A 41 3.37 15.58 -4.13
C VAL A 41 2.99 16.63 -3.09
N VAL A 42 1.72 16.64 -2.68
CA VAL A 42 1.25 17.50 -1.59
C VAL A 42 1.30 16.68 -0.31
N ALA A 43 2.30 16.95 0.52
CA ALA A 43 2.43 16.28 1.81
C ALA A 43 1.34 16.81 2.77
N MET A 44 0.48 15.92 3.26
CA MET A 44 -0.50 16.24 4.28
C MET A 44 0.17 16.30 5.66
N ARG A 45 -0.28 17.23 6.51
CA ARG A 45 0.19 17.29 7.90
C ARG A 45 -0.25 16.03 8.62
N ARG A 46 0.69 15.39 9.35
CA ARG A 46 0.39 14.22 10.17
C ARG A 46 -0.72 14.55 11.19
N PRO A 47 -1.81 13.77 11.25
CA PRO A 47 -2.84 13.94 12.27
C PRO A 47 -2.26 13.81 13.68
N ARG A 48 -2.77 14.61 14.62
CA ARG A 48 -2.46 14.45 16.05
C ARG A 48 -3.11 13.17 16.55
N ALA A 49 -2.48 12.50 17.53
CA ALA A 49 -3.00 11.26 18.11
C ALA A 49 -4.44 11.41 18.64
N GLN A 50 -4.78 12.55 19.25
CA GLN A 50 -6.13 12.83 19.73
C GLN A 50 -7.18 12.85 18.61
N HIS A 51 -6.82 13.32 17.40
CA HIS A 51 -7.75 13.36 16.27
C HIS A 51 -7.97 11.97 15.67
N LEU A 52 -6.95 11.11 15.69
CA LEU A 52 -7.13 9.72 15.29
C LEU A 52 -8.05 8.99 16.27
N ARG A 53 -7.85 9.17 17.58
CA ARG A 53 -8.71 8.54 18.60
C ARG A 53 -10.16 9.04 18.56
N ALA A 54 -10.38 10.27 18.12
CA ALA A 54 -11.71 10.86 17.95
C ALA A 54 -12.32 10.57 16.56
N CYS A 55 -11.64 9.82 15.68
CA CYS A 55 -12.17 9.48 14.37
C CYS A 55 -13.34 8.51 14.53
N THR A 56 -14.52 8.95 14.09
CA THR A 56 -15.76 8.16 14.12
C THR A 56 -16.11 7.56 12.75
N VAL A 57 -15.35 7.90 11.70
CA VAL A 57 -15.51 7.29 10.38
C VAL A 57 -15.01 5.84 10.46
N PRO A 58 -15.82 4.84 10.05
CA PRO A 58 -15.36 3.46 9.93
C PRO A 58 -14.09 3.40 9.08
N ALA A 59 -13.09 2.65 9.54
CA ALA A 59 -11.79 2.59 8.88
C ALA A 59 -11.27 1.17 8.80
N LEU A 60 -10.79 0.78 7.62
CA LEU A 60 -10.03 -0.43 7.39
C LEU A 60 -8.55 -0.06 7.19
N VAL A 61 -7.68 -0.61 8.03
CA VAL A 61 -6.22 -0.52 7.91
C VAL A 61 -5.69 -1.85 7.39
N LEU A 62 -5.37 -1.88 6.10
CA LEU A 62 -4.74 -3.01 5.42
C LEU A 62 -3.22 -2.83 5.38
N LEU A 63 -2.48 -3.83 5.84
CA LEU A 63 -1.02 -3.86 5.82
C LEU A 63 -0.54 -5.06 5.00
N ALA A 64 0.51 -4.89 4.22
CA ALA A 64 1.18 -5.98 3.52
C ALA A 64 2.24 -6.61 4.44
N GLU A 65 2.17 -7.92 4.67
CA GLU A 65 3.09 -8.65 5.57
C GLU A 65 4.58 -8.40 5.26
N HIS A 66 4.94 -8.39 3.97
CA HIS A 66 6.31 -8.20 3.49
C HIS A 66 6.60 -6.78 3.03
N SER A 67 5.79 -5.80 3.46
CA SER A 67 5.99 -4.38 3.15
C SER A 67 7.39 -3.92 3.56
N ARG A 68 8.21 -3.48 2.60
CA ARG A 68 9.53 -2.90 2.90
C ARG A 68 9.47 -1.46 3.42
N VAL A 69 8.31 -0.82 3.30
CA VAL A 69 8.09 0.58 3.67
C VAL A 69 7.65 0.73 5.13
N HIS A 70 7.07 -0.31 5.72
CA HIS A 70 6.44 -0.26 7.04
C HIS A 70 7.04 -1.31 7.95
N ASP A 71 7.30 -0.95 9.21
CA ASP A 71 7.39 -1.92 10.30
C ASP A 71 5.96 -2.41 10.58
N VAL A 72 5.57 -3.54 9.98
CA VAL A 72 4.19 -4.03 9.95
C VAL A 72 3.66 -4.30 11.36
N PRO A 73 4.36 -5.04 12.25
CA PRO A 73 3.90 -5.24 13.62
C PRO A 73 3.70 -3.94 14.39
N ARG A 74 4.66 -3.00 14.29
CA ARG A 74 4.57 -1.71 14.97
C ARG A 74 3.43 -0.85 14.41
N THR A 75 3.23 -0.89 13.10
CA THR A 75 2.16 -0.13 12.43
C THR A 75 0.79 -0.68 12.80
N ALA A 76 0.61 -2.00 12.83
CA ALA A 76 -0.63 -2.64 13.27
C ALA A 76 -0.95 -2.29 14.73
N ALA A 77 0.03 -2.38 15.63
CA ALA A 77 -0.13 -2.00 17.04
C ALA A 77 -0.48 -0.51 17.20
N ALA A 78 0.14 0.37 16.41
CA ALA A 78 -0.17 1.78 16.42
C ALA A 78 -1.58 2.07 15.90
N ALA A 79 -2.02 1.38 14.85
CA ALA A 79 -3.37 1.49 14.30
C ALA A 79 -4.41 1.11 15.36
N ARG A 80 -4.31 -0.09 15.95
CA ARG A 80 -5.22 -0.55 17.01
C ARG A 80 -5.29 0.40 18.21
N ARG A 81 -4.16 1.00 18.59
CA ARG A 81 -4.09 1.94 19.73
C ARG A 81 -4.66 3.33 19.41
N LEU A 82 -4.48 3.82 18.18
CA LEU A 82 -4.83 5.19 17.81
C LEU A 82 -6.18 5.30 17.09
N LEU A 83 -6.68 4.21 16.54
CA LEU A 83 -7.96 4.07 15.85
C LEU A 83 -8.64 2.81 16.42
N PRO A 84 -9.22 2.88 17.63
CA PRO A 84 -9.74 1.70 18.32
C PRO A 84 -10.90 1.02 17.57
N GLU A 85 -11.68 1.79 16.82
CA GLU A 85 -12.81 1.28 16.02
C GLU A 85 -12.39 0.79 14.61
N ALA A 86 -11.10 0.85 14.27
CA ALA A 86 -10.64 0.41 12.96
C ALA A 86 -10.46 -1.12 12.89
N SER A 87 -10.90 -1.71 11.78
CA SER A 87 -10.49 -3.06 11.40
C SER A 87 -9.03 -3.02 10.95
N VAL A 88 -8.16 -3.80 11.59
CA VAL A 88 -6.72 -3.85 11.26
C VAL A 88 -6.33 -5.24 10.80
N VAL A 89 -6.00 -5.35 9.52
CA VAL A 89 -5.73 -6.61 8.83
C VAL A 89 -4.34 -6.57 8.20
N THR A 90 -3.58 -7.65 8.37
CA THR A 90 -2.33 -7.88 7.63
C THR A 90 -2.62 -8.92 6.54
N LEU A 91 -2.46 -8.54 5.29
CA LEU A 91 -2.54 -9.42 4.13
C LEU A 91 -1.27 -10.30 4.07
N PRO A 92 -1.42 -11.63 4.17
CA PRO A 92 -0.28 -12.54 4.11
C PRO A 92 0.32 -12.55 2.71
N ASP A 93 1.62 -12.81 2.63
CA ASP A 93 2.40 -12.93 1.39
C ASP A 93 2.42 -11.69 0.49
N ALA A 94 1.84 -10.56 0.92
CA ALA A 94 1.77 -9.32 0.16
C ALA A 94 2.92 -8.36 0.52
N SER A 95 3.35 -7.56 -0.45
CA SER A 95 4.25 -6.41 -0.31
C SER A 95 3.52 -5.11 -0.68
N HIS A 96 4.13 -3.95 -0.45
CA HIS A 96 3.48 -2.66 -0.70
C HIS A 96 3.07 -2.47 -2.17
N HIS A 97 3.94 -2.83 -3.12
CA HIS A 97 3.64 -2.74 -4.54
C HIS A 97 2.91 -3.94 -5.09
N SER A 98 2.68 -4.95 -4.26
CA SER A 98 1.96 -6.12 -4.70
C SER A 98 0.49 -6.19 -4.31
N ILE A 99 0.07 -5.50 -3.25
CA ILE A 99 -1.34 -5.40 -2.85
C ILE A 99 -2.31 -5.28 -4.06
N PRO A 100 -2.07 -4.44 -5.10
CA PRO A 100 -3.01 -4.31 -6.21
C PRO A 100 -3.16 -5.55 -7.10
N THR A 101 -2.24 -6.53 -7.03
CA THR A 101 -2.15 -7.64 -8.01
C THR A 101 -1.90 -9.00 -7.40
N GLU A 102 -1.35 -9.06 -6.19
CA GLU A 102 -1.10 -10.26 -5.42
C GLU A 102 -2.24 -10.44 -4.44
N ARG A 103 -2.84 -11.62 -4.44
CA ARG A 103 -4.03 -11.96 -3.63
C ARG A 103 -5.25 -11.06 -3.93
N PRO A 104 -5.58 -10.75 -5.20
CA PRO A 104 -6.68 -9.84 -5.52
C PRO A 104 -8.02 -10.31 -4.92
N ALA A 105 -8.31 -11.62 -4.96
CA ALA A 105 -9.54 -12.15 -4.37
C ALA A 105 -9.66 -11.91 -2.86
N GLU A 106 -8.55 -11.98 -2.11
CA GLU A 106 -8.56 -11.74 -0.67
C GLU A 106 -8.68 -10.24 -0.36
N LEU A 107 -7.98 -9.39 -1.11
CA LEU A 107 -8.15 -7.94 -1.03
C LEU A 107 -9.59 -7.53 -1.35
N ASP A 108 -10.14 -8.03 -2.45
CA ASP A 108 -11.49 -7.73 -2.91
C ASP A 108 -12.54 -8.18 -1.88
N ARG A 109 -12.35 -9.36 -1.28
CA ARG A 109 -13.20 -9.86 -0.18
C ARG A 109 -13.17 -8.91 1.02
N LEU A 110 -11.98 -8.53 1.49
CA LEU A 110 -11.83 -7.63 2.64
C LEU A 110 -12.43 -6.24 2.37
N LEU A 111 -12.28 -5.73 1.15
CA LEU A 111 -12.87 -4.46 0.74
C LEU A 111 -14.40 -4.55 0.65
N ALA A 112 -14.92 -5.62 0.05
CA ALA A 112 -16.36 -5.84 -0.08
C ALA A 112 -17.02 -6.01 1.29
N GLU A 113 -16.43 -6.79 2.20
CA GLU A 113 -16.91 -6.97 3.58
C GLU A 113 -16.90 -5.67 4.37
N PHE A 114 -15.91 -4.81 4.17
CA PHE A 114 -15.82 -3.53 4.86
C PHE A 114 -16.81 -2.48 4.32
N LEU A 115 -17.16 -2.55 3.02
CA LEU A 115 -18.01 -1.56 2.35
C LEU A 115 -19.50 -1.94 2.32
N ALA A 116 -19.85 -3.18 2.64
CA ALA A 116 -21.23 -3.67 2.72
C ALA A 116 -21.98 -3.11 3.93
#